data_AF-A0A0Q3UQL4-F1
#
_entry.id   AF-A0A0Q3UQL4-F1
#
_cell.length_a   1.000
_cell.length_b   1.000
_cell.length_c   1.000
_cell.angle_alpha   90.00
_cell.angle_beta   90.00
_cell.angle_gamma   90.00
#
_symmetry.space_group_name_H-M   'P 1'
#
loop_
_entity.id
_entity.type
_entity.pdbx_description
1 polymer ?
#
loop_
_entity_poly.entity_id
_entity_poly.type
_entity_poly.pdbx_seq_one_letter_code
_entity_poly.pdbx_strand_id
1 'polypeptide(L)'
;MVNKVLVRHRINHQRYDVLICRIVKGYTLADEEEDPLIYQHRMLRSNQGETLASGPVETGPMKKLHVSTINLQKAWGAARRVSKDDWLEWLRRLSLELLKDSSSPSLRSCWALAQAYNPMARDLFNAAFVSCWSELNEDQQDELIRSIELALTSQDIAEVTQTLLNLAEFMEHSDKGPLPLRDDNGIVLLGERAAKCRAYAKALHYKELEFQKGPTPAILESLIR
;
A
#
# COMPACT_ATOMS: atom_id res chain seq x y z
N MET A 1 24.13 -15.95 42.22
CA MET A 1 23.01 -15.97 43.18
C MET A 1 22.11 -17.19 42.99
N VAL A 2 21.79 -17.58 41.74
CA VAL A 2 20.92 -18.74 41.41
C VAL A 2 21.45 -20.09 41.94
N ASN A 3 22.75 -20.40 41.79
CA ASN A 3 23.29 -21.68 42.26
C ASN A 3 23.15 -21.90 43.79
N LYS A 4 23.24 -20.83 44.59
CA LYS A 4 23.02 -20.91 46.04
C LYS A 4 21.59 -21.36 46.39
N VAL A 5 20.61 -20.97 45.59
CA VAL A 5 19.19 -21.34 45.76
C VAL A 5 18.96 -22.79 45.32
N LEU A 6 19.56 -23.21 44.21
CA LEU A 6 19.43 -24.59 43.71
C LEU A 6 19.96 -25.61 44.72
N VAL A 7 21.13 -25.35 45.31
CA VAL A 7 21.70 -26.21 46.36
C VAL A 7 20.84 -26.20 47.63
N ARG A 8 20.35 -25.02 48.05
CA ARG A 8 19.52 -24.90 49.26
C ARG A 8 18.21 -25.68 49.16
N HIS A 9 17.60 -25.73 47.98
CA HIS A 9 16.31 -26.38 47.75
C HIS A 9 16.41 -27.73 47.03
N ARG A 10 17.62 -28.25 46.78
CA ARG A 10 17.89 -29.51 46.07
C ARG A 10 17.15 -29.60 44.72
N ILE A 11 17.16 -28.52 43.96
CA ILE A 11 16.52 -28.47 42.65
C ILE A 11 17.52 -29.00 41.62
N ASN A 12 17.27 -30.22 41.14
CA ASN A 12 18.06 -30.87 40.11
C ASN A 12 17.27 -30.84 38.79
N HIS A 13 17.79 -30.15 37.79
CA HIS A 13 17.15 -30.08 36.47
C HIS A 13 18.18 -30.32 35.39
N GLN A 14 18.10 -31.49 34.76
CA GLN A 14 19.11 -32.04 33.85
C GLN A 14 19.53 -31.06 32.75
N ARG A 15 18.55 -30.36 32.14
CA ARG A 15 18.82 -29.34 31.10
C ARG A 15 19.53 -28.10 31.65
N TYR A 16 19.24 -27.70 32.88
CA TYR A 16 19.87 -26.52 33.49
C TYR A 16 21.34 -26.80 33.78
N ASP A 17 21.65 -27.98 34.32
CA ASP A 17 23.02 -28.38 34.68
C ASP A 17 23.91 -28.51 33.42
N VAL A 18 23.38 -29.08 32.34
CA VAL A 18 24.08 -29.18 31.05
C VAL A 18 24.39 -27.79 30.47
N LEU A 19 23.43 -26.88 30.49
CA LEU A 19 23.60 -25.52 29.95
C LEU A 19 24.60 -24.70 30.76
N ILE A 20 24.54 -24.75 32.10
CA ILE A 20 25.53 -24.09 32.96
C ILE A 20 26.92 -24.66 32.73
N CYS A 21 27.07 -25.98 32.59
CA CYS A 21 28.36 -26.62 32.31
C CYS A 21 28.93 -26.18 30.95
N ARG A 22 28.11 -26.09 29.89
CA ARG A 22 28.53 -25.56 28.57
C ARG A 22 28.97 -24.11 28.65
N ILE A 23 28.20 -23.26 29.33
CA ILE A 23 28.49 -21.82 29.47
C ILE A 23 29.81 -21.62 30.23
N VAL A 24 30.03 -22.34 31.33
CA VAL A 24 31.27 -22.26 32.11
C VAL A 24 32.49 -22.75 31.30
N LYS A 25 32.30 -23.75 30.44
CA LYS A 25 33.34 -24.30 29.57
C LYS A 25 33.57 -23.49 28.27
N GLY A 26 32.76 -22.45 28.02
CA GLY A 26 32.95 -21.53 26.89
C GLY A 26 32.45 -22.03 25.53
N TYR A 27 31.54 -23.00 25.49
CA TYR A 27 30.87 -23.41 24.24
C TYR A 27 29.79 -22.38 23.87
N THR A 28 29.84 -21.83 22.65
CA THR A 28 28.86 -20.87 22.11
C THR A 28 27.57 -21.56 21.68
N LEU A 29 26.41 -20.88 21.81
CA LEU A 29 25.08 -21.33 21.34
C LEU A 29 25.02 -21.68 19.83
N ALA A 30 26.07 -21.45 19.06
CA ALA A 30 26.15 -21.82 17.66
C ALA A 30 26.26 -23.34 17.43
N ASP A 31 26.66 -24.13 18.45
CA ASP A 31 26.68 -25.60 18.40
C ASP A 31 25.32 -26.24 18.74
N GLU A 32 24.24 -25.45 18.81
CA GLU A 32 22.88 -25.89 19.20
C GLU A 32 22.14 -26.77 18.18
N GLU A 33 22.76 -27.15 17.05
CA GLU A 33 22.14 -28.03 16.07
C GLU A 33 22.14 -29.52 16.46
N GLU A 34 22.92 -29.94 17.47
CA GLU A 34 23.08 -31.36 17.83
C GLU A 34 22.39 -31.81 19.13
N ASP A 35 21.47 -31.02 19.71
CA ASP A 35 20.78 -31.40 20.96
C ASP A 35 19.41 -32.10 20.67
N PRO A 36 19.28 -33.43 20.85
CA PRO A 36 18.08 -34.18 20.43
C PRO A 36 16.80 -33.74 21.15
N LEU A 37 16.93 -33.19 22.36
CA LEU A 37 15.80 -32.70 23.17
C LEU A 37 15.26 -31.35 22.69
N ILE A 38 16.09 -30.54 22.05
CA ILE A 38 15.66 -29.29 21.40
C ILE A 38 14.96 -29.61 20.07
N TYR A 39 15.47 -30.61 19.34
CA TYR A 39 14.83 -31.11 18.11
C TYR A 39 13.41 -31.63 18.36
N GLN A 40 13.21 -32.42 19.44
CA GLN A 40 11.88 -32.89 19.84
C GLN A 40 10.93 -31.76 20.23
N HIS A 41 11.41 -30.74 20.96
CA HIS A 41 10.57 -29.58 21.31
C HIS A 41 10.22 -28.72 20.08
N ARG A 42 11.12 -28.65 19.09
CA ARG A 42 10.90 -27.97 17.81
C ARG A 42 9.88 -28.72 16.96
N MET A 43 9.95 -30.06 16.92
CA MET A 43 8.98 -30.93 16.25
C MET A 43 7.59 -30.91 16.90
N LEU A 44 7.51 -30.90 18.23
CA LEU A 44 6.23 -30.78 18.96
C LEU A 44 5.55 -29.42 18.74
N ARG A 45 6.32 -28.33 18.60
CA ARG A 45 5.79 -27.02 18.17
C ARG A 45 5.43 -26.98 16.70
N SER A 46 6.15 -27.72 15.84
CA SER A 46 5.88 -27.80 14.41
C SER A 46 4.51 -28.44 14.11
N ASN A 47 4.06 -29.41 14.92
CA ASN A 47 2.75 -30.05 14.75
C ASN A 47 1.54 -29.19 15.12
N GLN A 48 1.71 -28.02 15.73
CA GLN A 48 0.63 -27.04 15.96
C GLN A 48 0.78 -25.78 15.09
N GLY A 49 1.79 -25.74 14.21
CA GLY A 49 2.18 -24.56 13.43
C GLY A 49 2.32 -24.84 11.94
N GLU A 50 1.44 -25.64 11.35
CA GLU A 50 1.28 -25.64 9.89
C GLU A 50 0.62 -24.32 9.48
N THR A 51 1.41 -23.27 9.26
CA THR A 51 1.04 -22.17 8.32
C THR A 51 2.17 -21.22 7.95
N LEU A 52 3.39 -21.35 8.46
CA LEU A 52 4.50 -20.46 8.03
C LEU A 52 5.80 -21.24 7.88
N ALA A 53 6.00 -21.80 6.68
CA ALA A 53 7.27 -22.36 6.26
C ALA A 53 8.28 -21.21 6.05
N SER A 54 9.29 -21.13 6.91
CA SER A 54 10.52 -20.39 6.69
C SER A 54 11.44 -21.19 5.75
N GLY A 55 11.16 -21.14 4.46
CA GLY A 55 12.13 -21.45 3.41
C GLY A 55 12.87 -20.17 2.97
N PRO A 56 13.91 -20.27 2.14
CA PRO A 56 14.45 -19.10 1.46
C PRO A 56 13.28 -18.43 0.73
N VAL A 57 13.09 -17.12 0.93
CA VAL A 57 12.07 -16.36 0.20
C VAL A 57 12.42 -16.47 -1.28
N GLU A 58 11.75 -17.37 -1.99
CA GLU A 58 11.78 -17.38 -3.44
C GLU A 58 11.24 -16.03 -3.89
N THR A 59 12.11 -15.20 -4.48
CA THR A 59 11.76 -13.95 -5.17
C THR A 59 11.04 -14.26 -6.48
N GLY A 60 10.10 -15.20 -6.46
CA GLY A 60 9.16 -15.44 -7.54
C GLY A 60 8.04 -14.41 -7.49
N PRO A 61 7.36 -14.14 -8.62
CA PRO A 61 6.19 -13.26 -8.62
C PRO A 61 5.17 -13.81 -7.63
N MET A 62 4.88 -13.01 -6.59
CA MET A 62 3.89 -13.37 -5.57
C MET A 62 2.57 -13.72 -6.27
N LYS A 63 1.95 -14.84 -5.87
CA LYS A 63 0.66 -15.26 -6.43
C LYS A 63 -0.37 -14.16 -6.17
N LYS A 64 -0.87 -13.55 -7.25
CA LYS A 64 -1.92 -12.54 -7.20
C LYS A 64 -3.16 -13.14 -6.56
N LEU A 65 -3.78 -12.37 -5.67
CA LEU A 65 -5.06 -12.71 -5.07
C LEU A 65 -6.21 -12.22 -5.95
N HIS A 66 -7.34 -12.91 -5.86
CA HIS A 66 -8.58 -12.49 -6.52
C HIS A 66 -9.04 -11.13 -5.99
N VAL A 67 -9.44 -10.24 -6.89
CA VAL A 67 -9.99 -8.91 -6.61
C VAL A 67 -11.51 -8.98 -6.63
N SER A 68 -12.18 -8.59 -5.54
CA SER A 68 -13.65 -8.54 -5.50
C SER A 68 -14.17 -7.16 -5.89
N THR A 69 -14.73 -7.02 -7.10
CA THR A 69 -15.12 -5.70 -7.62
C THR A 69 -16.43 -5.15 -7.03
N ILE A 70 -17.26 -5.99 -6.40
CA ILE A 70 -18.59 -5.62 -5.89
C ILE A 70 -18.51 -4.59 -4.75
N ASN A 71 -17.54 -4.76 -3.84
CA ASN A 71 -17.35 -3.81 -2.73
C ASN A 71 -16.66 -2.55 -3.23
N LEU A 72 -15.71 -2.68 -4.15
CA LEU A 72 -15.04 -1.56 -4.82
C LEU A 72 -16.07 -0.61 -5.48
N GLN A 73 -17.02 -1.16 -6.25
CA GLN A 73 -18.07 -0.38 -6.93
C GLN A 73 -18.88 0.51 -5.98
N LYS A 74 -19.20 -0.01 -4.78
CA LYS A 74 -19.92 0.78 -3.76
C LYS A 74 -19.08 1.94 -3.21
N ALA A 75 -17.76 1.84 -3.27
CA ALA A 75 -16.82 2.83 -2.76
C ALA A 75 -16.45 3.90 -3.79
N TRP A 76 -16.50 3.58 -5.09
CA TRP A 76 -16.24 4.54 -6.18
C TRP A 76 -17.23 5.71 -6.14
N GLY A 77 -18.50 5.42 -5.85
CA GLY A 77 -19.57 6.39 -5.82
C GLY A 77 -19.24 7.67 -5.05
N ALA A 78 -18.94 8.73 -5.80
CA ALA A 78 -18.74 10.09 -5.32
C ALA A 78 -20.05 10.89 -5.23
N ALA A 79 -21.20 10.23 -5.44
CA ALA A 79 -22.51 10.87 -5.37
C ALA A 79 -22.85 11.33 -3.94
N ARG A 80 -23.47 12.52 -3.82
CA ARG A 80 -23.94 13.14 -2.58
C ARG A 80 -22.85 13.59 -1.59
N ARG A 81 -21.69 14.01 -2.09
CA ARG A 81 -20.65 14.67 -1.29
C ARG A 81 -20.82 16.19 -1.41
N VAL A 82 -20.96 16.89 -0.29
CA VAL A 82 -21.27 18.35 -0.29
C VAL A 82 -20.28 19.14 0.57
N SER A 83 -19.70 18.50 1.60
CA SER A 83 -18.73 19.12 2.50
C SER A 83 -17.30 18.62 2.26
N LYS A 84 -16.32 19.35 2.80
CA LYS A 84 -14.91 18.93 2.81
C LYS A 84 -14.72 17.55 3.47
N ASP A 85 -15.38 17.32 4.59
CA ASP A 85 -15.26 16.08 5.36
C ASP A 85 -15.85 14.88 4.60
N ASP A 86 -16.93 15.10 3.82
CA ASP A 86 -17.52 14.04 2.99
C ASP A 86 -16.52 13.52 1.94
N TRP A 87 -15.76 14.42 1.33
CA TRP A 87 -14.77 14.08 0.31
C TRP A 87 -13.52 13.43 0.90
N LEU A 88 -13.08 13.89 2.08
CA LEU A 88 -11.99 13.23 2.80
C LEU A 88 -12.40 11.80 3.22
N GLU A 89 -13.64 11.62 3.68
CA GLU A 89 -14.16 10.29 4.02
C GLU A 89 -14.35 9.41 2.77
N TRP A 90 -14.75 9.98 1.64
CA TRP A 90 -14.78 9.26 0.36
C TRP A 90 -13.40 8.73 -0.01
N LEU A 91 -12.37 9.59 0.01
CA LEU A 91 -11.00 9.20 -0.30
C LEU A 91 -10.47 8.13 0.68
N ARG A 92 -10.76 8.29 1.97
CA ARG A 92 -10.38 7.32 3.00
C ARG A 92 -11.02 5.95 2.74
N ARG A 93 -12.33 5.91 2.49
CA ARG A 93 -13.06 4.67 2.17
C ARG A 93 -12.55 4.03 0.90
N LEU A 94 -12.34 4.81 -0.16
CA LEU A 94 -11.79 4.34 -1.42
C LEU A 94 -10.42 3.67 -1.20
N SER A 95 -9.51 4.33 -0.46
CA SER A 95 -8.18 3.81 -0.14
C SER A 95 -8.24 2.48 0.61
N LEU A 96 -9.14 2.36 1.59
CA LEU A 96 -9.30 1.13 2.38
C LEU A 96 -9.88 -0.02 1.56
N GLU A 97 -10.88 0.24 0.70
CA GLU A 97 -11.44 -0.81 -0.15
C GLU A 97 -10.42 -1.25 -1.23
N LEU A 98 -9.63 -0.33 -1.78
CA LEU A 98 -8.51 -0.67 -2.66
C LEU A 98 -7.48 -1.59 -1.97
N LEU A 99 -7.10 -1.31 -0.73
CA LEU A 99 -6.20 -2.19 0.03
C LEU A 99 -6.82 -3.57 0.29
N LYS A 100 -8.11 -3.60 0.64
CA LYS A 100 -8.83 -4.84 0.94
C LYS A 100 -8.91 -5.76 -0.28
N ASP A 101 -9.19 -5.20 -1.44
CA ASP A 101 -9.41 -5.95 -2.67
C ASP A 101 -8.14 -6.06 -3.54
N SER A 102 -7.04 -5.39 -3.19
CA SER A 102 -5.76 -5.43 -3.92
C SER A 102 -5.30 -6.86 -4.22
N SER A 103 -4.88 -7.10 -5.47
CA SER A 103 -4.33 -8.38 -5.91
C SER A 103 -2.97 -8.72 -5.27
N SER A 104 -2.29 -7.75 -4.66
CA SER A 104 -1.03 -7.95 -3.95
C SER A 104 -1.27 -8.39 -2.50
N PRO A 105 -0.78 -9.58 -2.07
CA PRO A 105 -0.90 -10.02 -0.68
C PRO A 105 -0.26 -9.04 0.31
N SER A 106 0.85 -8.40 -0.05
CA SER A 106 1.54 -7.43 0.79
C SER A 106 0.68 -6.21 1.05
N LEU A 107 0.04 -5.64 0.02
CA LEU A 107 -0.87 -4.50 0.17
C LEU A 107 -2.11 -4.88 0.98
N ARG A 108 -2.67 -6.07 0.73
CA ARG A 108 -3.83 -6.57 1.47
C ARG A 108 -3.56 -6.76 2.96
N SER A 109 -2.36 -7.20 3.31
CA SER A 109 -1.95 -7.34 4.73
C SER A 109 -1.95 -6.01 5.48
N CYS A 110 -1.70 -4.89 4.79
CA CYS A 110 -1.71 -3.55 5.37
C CYS A 110 -3.12 -3.02 5.66
N TRP A 111 -4.18 -3.65 5.15
CA TRP A 111 -5.56 -3.17 5.31
C TRP A 111 -5.95 -2.93 6.78
N ALA A 112 -5.70 -3.92 7.66
CA ALA A 112 -6.07 -3.82 9.06
C ALA A 112 -5.35 -2.66 9.78
N LEU A 113 -4.07 -2.43 9.45
CA LEU A 113 -3.31 -1.31 9.98
C LEU A 113 -3.81 0.02 9.41
N ALA A 114 -4.11 0.07 8.11
CA ALA A 114 -4.63 1.25 7.44
C ALA A 114 -5.99 1.71 8.01
N GLN A 115 -6.82 0.79 8.51
CA GLN A 115 -8.06 1.13 9.22
C GLN A 115 -7.81 1.86 10.55
N ALA A 116 -6.80 1.44 11.30
CA ALA A 116 -6.44 2.05 12.57
C ALA A 116 -5.57 3.31 12.42
N TYR A 117 -4.78 3.38 11.35
CA TYR A 117 -3.82 4.44 11.08
C TYR A 117 -3.96 4.95 9.63
N ASN A 118 -4.82 5.95 9.44
CA ASN A 118 -5.14 6.51 8.13
C ASN A 118 -3.95 6.98 7.27
N PRO A 119 -2.84 7.51 7.81
CA PRO A 119 -1.69 7.88 6.99
C PRO A 119 -1.15 6.70 6.17
N MET A 120 -1.19 5.47 6.70
CA MET A 120 -0.82 4.26 5.95
C MET A 120 -1.69 4.05 4.70
N ALA A 121 -2.99 4.35 4.78
CA ALA A 121 -3.90 4.24 3.64
C ALA A 121 -3.54 5.25 2.54
N ARG A 122 -3.08 6.46 2.93
CA ARG A 122 -2.66 7.52 2.00
C ARG A 122 -1.36 7.17 1.31
N ASP A 123 -0.37 6.68 2.05
CA ASP A 123 0.95 6.35 1.51
C ASP A 123 0.89 5.17 0.52
N LEU A 124 -0.02 4.21 0.76
CA LEU A 124 -0.20 3.04 -0.10
C LEU A 124 -1.25 3.26 -1.20
N PHE A 125 -1.91 4.42 -1.27
CA PHE A 125 -3.03 4.66 -2.17
C PHE A 125 -2.68 4.40 -3.64
N ASN A 126 -1.57 4.95 -4.13
CA ASN A 126 -1.16 4.82 -5.53
C ASN A 126 -0.85 3.35 -5.90
N ALA A 127 -0.14 2.64 -5.02
CA ALA A 127 0.20 1.23 -5.24
C ALA A 127 -1.06 0.33 -5.19
N ALA A 128 -1.96 0.58 -4.24
CA ALA A 128 -3.23 -0.12 -4.13
C ALA A 128 -4.13 0.14 -5.35
N PHE A 129 -4.15 1.38 -5.83
CA PHE A 129 -4.90 1.76 -7.04
C PHE A 129 -4.42 0.98 -8.26
N VAL A 130 -3.11 1.01 -8.57
CA VAL A 130 -2.56 0.29 -9.75
C VAL A 130 -2.83 -1.22 -9.67
N SER A 131 -2.70 -1.80 -8.48
CA SER A 131 -2.97 -3.21 -8.24
C SER A 131 -4.42 -3.61 -8.53
N CYS A 132 -5.38 -2.75 -8.22
CA CYS A 132 -6.79 -2.98 -8.53
C CYS A 132 -7.13 -2.62 -9.98
N TRP A 133 -6.63 -1.49 -10.47
CA TRP A 133 -6.88 -0.95 -11.81
C TRP A 133 -6.63 -1.99 -12.91
N SER A 134 -5.55 -2.77 -12.77
CA SER A 134 -5.18 -3.79 -13.75
C SER A 134 -6.13 -4.99 -13.83
N GLU A 135 -7.00 -5.15 -12.83
CA GLU A 135 -7.92 -6.29 -12.72
C GLU A 135 -9.38 -5.86 -12.98
N LEU A 136 -9.64 -4.56 -13.18
CA LEU A 136 -10.95 -4.03 -13.55
C LEU A 136 -11.21 -4.20 -15.05
N ASN A 137 -12.48 -4.42 -15.42
CA ASN A 137 -12.90 -4.36 -16.82
C ASN A 137 -13.12 -2.90 -17.27
N GLU A 138 -13.34 -2.69 -18.58
CA GLU A 138 -13.48 -1.37 -19.18
C GLU A 138 -14.63 -0.56 -18.56
N ASP A 139 -15.82 -1.16 -18.42
CA ASP A 139 -16.98 -0.49 -17.80
C ASP A 139 -16.71 -0.02 -16.36
N GLN A 140 -15.97 -0.83 -15.60
CA GLN A 140 -15.56 -0.53 -14.24
C GLN A 140 -14.50 0.56 -14.16
N GLN A 141 -13.53 0.53 -15.08
CA GLN A 141 -12.52 1.57 -15.22
C GLN A 141 -13.19 2.91 -15.52
N ASP A 142 -14.13 2.95 -16.45
CA ASP A 142 -14.89 4.15 -16.81
C ASP A 142 -15.70 4.69 -15.62
N GLU A 143 -16.32 3.81 -14.84
CA GLU A 143 -17.05 4.23 -13.64
C GLU A 143 -16.15 4.82 -12.55
N LEU A 144 -14.99 4.22 -12.33
CA LEU A 144 -14.00 4.74 -11.40
C LEU A 144 -13.44 6.08 -11.89
N ILE A 145 -13.10 6.21 -13.17
CA ILE A 145 -12.61 7.45 -13.78
C ILE A 145 -13.63 8.57 -13.64
N ARG A 146 -14.90 8.30 -13.93
CA ARG A 146 -15.98 9.29 -13.76
C ARG A 146 -16.08 9.80 -12.33
N SER A 147 -15.84 8.94 -11.34
CA SER A 147 -15.82 9.34 -9.93
C SER A 147 -14.63 10.23 -9.58
N ILE A 148 -13.45 9.96 -10.17
CA ILE A 148 -12.24 10.76 -10.01
C ILE A 148 -12.43 12.13 -10.68
N GLU A 149 -13.00 12.18 -11.88
CA GLU A 149 -13.33 13.43 -12.57
C GLU A 149 -14.30 14.28 -11.74
N LEU A 150 -15.34 13.66 -11.16
CA LEU A 150 -16.26 14.36 -10.29
C LEU A 150 -15.53 14.94 -9.08
N ALA A 151 -14.67 14.15 -8.42
CA ALA A 151 -13.89 14.60 -7.27
C ALA A 151 -12.95 15.77 -7.61
N LEU A 152 -12.32 15.74 -8.79
CA LEU A 152 -11.48 16.84 -9.28
C LEU A 152 -12.31 18.07 -9.65
N THR A 153 -13.52 17.91 -10.17
CA THR A 153 -14.31 19.02 -10.72
C THR A 153 -15.21 19.73 -9.70
N SER A 154 -15.75 19.02 -8.72
CA SER A 154 -16.83 19.51 -7.86
C SER A 154 -16.40 20.52 -6.79
N GLN A 155 -15.22 20.33 -6.18
CA GLN A 155 -14.79 21.16 -5.05
C GLN A 155 -13.27 21.20 -4.94
N ASP A 156 -12.69 22.39 -4.78
CA ASP A 156 -11.24 22.59 -4.69
C ASP A 156 -10.72 22.20 -3.28
N ILE A 157 -10.78 20.91 -2.95
CA ILE A 157 -10.28 20.36 -1.68
C ILE A 157 -8.83 19.92 -1.87
N ALA A 158 -7.90 20.77 -1.41
CA ALA A 158 -6.47 20.60 -1.65
C ALA A 158 -5.94 19.18 -1.34
N GLU A 159 -6.30 18.57 -0.20
CA GLU A 159 -5.85 17.22 0.16
C GLU A 159 -6.32 16.14 -0.83
N VAL A 160 -7.57 16.22 -1.28
CA VAL A 160 -8.13 15.24 -2.22
C VAL A 160 -7.53 15.45 -3.60
N THR A 161 -7.49 16.70 -4.07
CA THR A 161 -6.91 17.07 -5.36
C THR A 161 -5.44 16.69 -5.44
N GLN A 162 -4.64 16.98 -4.41
CA GLN A 162 -3.22 16.60 -4.40
C GLN A 162 -3.03 15.08 -4.41
N THR A 163 -3.87 14.32 -3.69
CA THR A 163 -3.80 12.85 -3.71
C THR A 163 -4.09 12.32 -5.12
N LEU A 164 -5.12 12.84 -5.79
CA LEU A 164 -5.49 12.44 -7.15
C LEU A 164 -4.46 12.91 -8.21
N LEU A 165 -3.85 14.07 -8.04
CA LEU A 165 -2.75 14.53 -8.89
C LEU A 165 -1.50 13.65 -8.74
N ASN A 166 -1.17 13.23 -7.52
CA ASN A 166 -0.08 12.29 -7.27
C ASN A 166 -0.39 10.92 -7.88
N LEU A 167 -1.65 10.48 -7.86
CA LEU A 167 -2.08 9.26 -8.53
C LEU A 167 -1.92 9.37 -10.05
N ALA A 168 -2.37 10.47 -10.66
CA ALA A 168 -2.25 10.67 -12.10
C ALA A 168 -0.77 10.65 -12.55
N GLU A 169 0.10 11.37 -11.86
CA GLU A 169 1.55 11.33 -12.09
C GLU A 169 2.12 9.91 -11.91
N PHE A 170 1.70 9.20 -10.86
CA PHE A 170 2.16 7.83 -10.64
C PHE A 170 1.74 6.89 -11.77
N MET A 171 0.54 7.08 -12.33
CA MET A 171 0.03 6.30 -13.46
C MET A 171 0.81 6.57 -14.75
N GLU A 172 1.21 7.82 -15.01
CA GLU A 172 2.06 8.19 -16.17
C GLU A 172 3.39 7.43 -16.18
N HIS A 173 3.96 7.14 -15.02
CA HIS A 173 5.22 6.40 -14.86
C HIS A 173 5.02 4.89 -14.74
N SER A 174 3.78 4.42 -14.71
CA SER A 174 3.47 3.00 -14.59
C SER A 174 3.40 2.32 -15.95
N ASP A 175 3.61 1.00 -15.99
CA ASP A 175 3.42 0.19 -17.21
C ASP A 175 1.97 0.20 -17.74
N LYS A 176 1.01 0.75 -16.98
CA LYS A 176 -0.40 0.87 -17.36
C LYS A 176 -0.70 2.11 -18.19
N GLY A 177 0.22 3.07 -18.23
CA GLY A 177 0.03 4.34 -18.91
C GLY A 177 -0.87 5.32 -18.14
N PRO A 178 -1.07 6.53 -18.71
CA PRO A 178 -1.84 7.59 -18.06
C PRO A 178 -3.31 7.22 -17.87
N LEU A 179 -3.94 7.85 -16.88
CA LEU A 179 -5.38 7.68 -16.66
C LEU A 179 -6.18 8.23 -17.85
N PRO A 180 -7.17 7.49 -18.39
CA PRO A 180 -8.04 7.96 -19.47
C PRO A 180 -9.10 8.93 -18.94
N LEU A 181 -8.67 10.05 -18.37
CA LEU A 181 -9.53 11.13 -17.89
C LEU A 181 -9.95 11.98 -19.10
N ARG A 182 -11.25 12.10 -19.37
CA ARG A 182 -11.79 12.82 -20.54
C ARG A 182 -11.13 12.36 -21.86
N ASP A 183 -11.25 13.16 -22.91
CA ASP A 183 -10.71 12.82 -24.25
C ASP A 183 -9.20 13.03 -24.37
N ASP A 184 -8.58 13.78 -23.45
CA ASP A 184 -7.19 14.26 -23.56
C ASP A 184 -6.22 13.59 -22.58
N ASN A 185 -6.62 12.51 -21.91
CA ASN A 185 -5.96 11.92 -20.73
C ASN A 185 -5.87 12.89 -19.54
N GLY A 186 -6.77 13.88 -19.49
CA GLY A 186 -6.94 14.80 -18.39
C GLY A 186 -5.89 15.87 -18.34
N ILE A 187 -5.07 16.06 -19.38
CA ILE A 187 -3.97 17.03 -19.41
C ILE A 187 -4.46 18.43 -19.01
N VAL A 188 -5.55 18.91 -19.64
CA VAL A 188 -6.09 20.24 -19.34
C VAL A 188 -6.68 20.27 -17.91
N LEU A 189 -7.46 19.26 -17.54
CA LEU A 189 -8.11 19.19 -16.22
C LEU A 189 -7.10 19.13 -15.07
N LEU A 190 -6.10 18.26 -15.18
CA LEU A 190 -5.05 18.06 -14.19
C LEU A 190 -4.13 19.28 -14.10
N GLY A 191 -3.78 19.90 -15.24
CA GLY A 191 -3.01 21.14 -15.29
C GLY A 191 -3.70 22.30 -14.54
N GLU A 192 -4.99 22.52 -14.81
CA GLU A 192 -5.79 23.54 -14.11
C GLU A 192 -5.85 23.28 -12.60
N ARG A 193 -6.10 22.04 -12.20
CA ARG A 193 -6.20 21.66 -10.78
C ARG A 193 -4.85 21.72 -10.07
N ALA A 194 -3.76 21.37 -10.74
CA ALA A 194 -2.41 21.55 -10.22
C ALA A 194 -2.06 23.02 -9.99
N ALA A 195 -2.40 23.90 -10.94
CA ALA A 195 -2.19 25.34 -10.82
C ALA A 195 -2.95 25.92 -9.61
N LYS A 196 -4.23 25.57 -9.47
CA LYS A 196 -5.06 25.97 -8.31
C LYS A 196 -4.49 25.48 -6.97
N CYS A 197 -3.95 24.27 -6.94
CA CYS A 197 -3.32 23.70 -5.73
C CYS A 197 -1.88 24.20 -5.49
N ARG A 198 -1.39 25.18 -6.28
CA ARG A 198 -0.01 25.69 -6.24
C ARG A 198 1.06 24.61 -6.46
N ALA A 199 0.68 23.52 -7.14
CA ALA A 199 1.61 22.47 -7.58
C ALA A 199 2.18 22.86 -8.94
N TYR A 200 2.93 23.98 -8.99
CA TYR A 200 3.33 24.61 -10.25
C TYR A 200 4.21 23.73 -11.15
N ALA A 201 5.05 22.87 -10.57
CA ALA A 201 5.84 21.92 -11.37
C ALA A 201 4.94 20.93 -12.14
N LYS A 202 3.89 20.41 -11.51
CA LYS A 202 2.89 19.54 -12.16
C LYS A 202 2.07 20.30 -13.18
N ALA A 203 1.65 21.52 -12.84
CA ALA A 203 0.91 22.37 -13.76
C ALA A 203 1.72 22.66 -15.03
N LEU A 204 3.02 22.95 -14.88
CA LEU A 204 3.96 23.17 -15.97
C LEU A 204 4.09 21.92 -16.85
N HIS A 205 4.32 20.75 -16.27
CA HIS A 205 4.39 19.47 -16.99
C HIS A 205 3.15 19.23 -17.88
N TYR A 206 1.94 19.37 -17.32
CA TYR A 206 0.72 19.24 -18.12
C TYR A 206 0.60 20.32 -19.21
N LYS A 207 1.05 21.54 -18.93
CA LYS A 207 1.01 22.62 -19.92
C LYS A 207 2.01 22.38 -21.07
N GLU A 208 3.17 21.82 -20.78
CA GLU A 208 4.16 21.41 -21.78
C GLU A 208 3.62 20.25 -22.64
N LEU A 209 2.93 19.28 -22.05
CA LEU A 209 2.24 18.22 -22.80
C LEU A 209 1.16 18.78 -23.74
N GLU A 210 0.40 19.79 -23.31
CA GLU A 210 -0.56 20.49 -24.16
C GLU A 210 0.14 21.22 -25.31
N PHE A 211 1.25 21.90 -25.02
CA PHE A 211 2.08 22.58 -26.02
C PHE A 211 2.63 21.62 -27.07
N GLN A 212 3.09 20.43 -26.67
CA GLN A 212 3.61 19.39 -27.57
C GLN A 212 2.55 18.88 -28.55
N LYS A 213 1.27 18.81 -28.14
CA LYS A 213 0.16 18.38 -29.01
C LYS A 213 -0.22 19.43 -30.04
N GLY A 214 -0.07 20.71 -29.72
CA GLY A 214 -0.43 21.80 -30.60
C GLY A 214 -0.22 23.16 -29.95
N PRO A 215 0.86 23.89 -30.28
CA PRO A 215 1.15 25.17 -29.64
C PRO A 215 0.13 26.24 -30.04
N THR A 216 -0.40 26.96 -29.05
CA THR A 216 -1.29 28.11 -29.26
C THR A 216 -0.78 29.32 -28.47
N PRO A 217 -1.14 30.57 -28.88
CA PRO A 217 -0.76 31.77 -28.14
C PRO A 217 -1.23 31.75 -26.68
N ALA A 218 -2.40 31.17 -26.40
CA ALA A 218 -2.92 31.05 -25.03
C ALA A 218 -2.09 30.10 -24.17
N ILE A 219 -1.65 28.96 -24.74
CA ILE A 219 -0.76 28.01 -24.06
C ILE A 219 0.59 28.70 -23.76
N LEU A 220 1.16 29.39 -24.74
CA LEU A 220 2.42 30.14 -24.58
C LEU A 220 2.32 31.21 -23.48
N GLU A 221 1.22 31.95 -23.42
CA GLU A 221 0.99 32.93 -22.36
C GLU A 221 0.98 32.27 -20.98
N SER A 222 0.27 31.14 -20.83
CA SER A 222 0.20 30.41 -19.57
C SER A 222 1.49 29.67 -19.17
N LEU A 223 2.43 29.47 -20.10
CA LEU A 223 3.73 28.87 -19.82
C LEU A 223 4.73 29.90 -19.26
N ILE A 224 4.52 31.17 -19.57
CA ILE A 224 5.39 32.29 -19.18
C ILE A 224 4.90 32.98 -17.88
N ARG A 225 3.59 32.97 -17.64
CA ARG A 225 2.94 33.61 -16.48
C ARG A 225 2.63 32.62 -15.36
#